data_AF-A0A937PTD1-F1
#
_entry.id   AF-A0A937PTD1-F1
#
_cell.length_a   1.000
_cell.length_b   1.000
_cell.length_c   1.000
_cell.angle_alpha   90.00
_cell.angle_beta   90.00
_cell.angle_gamma   90.00
#
_symmetry.space_group_name_H-M   'P 1'
#
loop_
_entity.id
_entity.type
_entity.pdbx_description
1 polymer ?
#
loop_
_entity_poly.entity_id
_entity_poly.type
_entity_poly.pdbx_seq_one_letter_code
_entity_poly.pdbx_strand_id
1 'polypeptide(L)'
;MLRDRGGRIIFRGRTADIGPCSVKVVGPPPAAVSEGMDVWLEMRIPTAGASGPKQRRLKVQAYIRRVTDIGKWKCVIVVIAENDFAPDLLIGPRRT
;
A
#
# COMPACT_ATOMS: atom_id res chain seq x y z
N MET A 1 -3.81 3.69 -0.59
CA MET A 1 -5.22 3.69 -0.18
C MET A 1 -5.53 2.31 0.38
N LEU A 2 -6.20 2.23 1.53
CA LEU A 2 -6.61 0.97 2.11
C LEU A 2 -8.12 0.80 1.95
N ARG A 3 -8.53 -0.41 1.55
CA ARG A 3 -9.93 -0.79 1.41
C ARG A 3 -10.22 -2.02 2.28
N ASP A 4 -11.44 -2.12 2.78
CA ASP A 4 -11.91 -3.33 3.46
C ASP A 4 -12.23 -4.45 2.45
N ARG A 5 -12.71 -5.59 2.95
CA ARG A 5 -13.15 -6.73 2.12
C ARG A 5 -14.33 -6.37 1.19
N GLY A 6 -15.18 -5.43 1.57
CA GLY A 6 -16.29 -4.93 0.75
C GLY A 6 -15.86 -3.89 -0.29
N GLY A 7 -14.57 -3.57 -0.38
CA GLY A 7 -14.03 -2.58 -1.30
C GLY A 7 -14.22 -1.12 -0.86
N ARG A 8 -14.78 -0.87 0.33
CA ARG A 8 -14.97 0.48 0.88
C ARG A 8 -13.64 1.07 1.30
N ILE A 9 -13.45 2.36 1.04
CA ILE A 9 -12.22 3.07 1.41
C ILE A 9 -12.25 3.33 2.91
N ILE A 10 -11.34 2.71 3.65
CA ILE A 10 -11.21 2.84 5.10
C ILE A 10 -10.07 3.76 5.51
N PHE A 11 -9.09 3.99 4.61
CA PHE A 11 -7.99 4.89 4.88
C PHE A 11 -7.38 5.44 3.58
N ARG A 12 -7.27 6.77 3.51
CA ARG A 12 -6.62 7.47 2.39
C ARG A 12 -5.40 8.22 2.91
N GLY A 13 -4.23 7.65 2.65
CA GLY A 13 -2.95 8.28 2.97
C GLY A 13 -1.97 8.22 1.80
N ARG A 14 -0.80 8.81 2.02
CA ARG A 14 0.38 8.74 1.15
C ARG A 14 1.32 7.67 1.68
N THR A 15 2.01 7.00 0.78
CA THR A 15 3.11 6.11 1.16
C THR A 15 4.26 6.96 1.68
N ALA A 16 4.69 6.72 2.92
CA ALA A 16 5.83 7.39 3.54
C ALA A 16 7.10 6.54 3.44
N ASP A 17 6.96 5.21 3.41
CA ASP A 17 8.08 4.28 3.31
C ASP A 17 7.61 2.93 2.73
N ILE A 18 8.50 2.22 2.02
CA ILE A 18 8.27 0.91 1.41
C ILE A 18 9.46 0.00 1.76
N GLY A 19 9.20 -1.02 2.58
CA GLY A 19 10.12 -2.12 2.83
C GLY A 19 9.76 -3.37 2.02
N PRO A 20 10.55 -4.45 2.13
CA PRO A 20 10.38 -5.67 1.33
C PRO A 20 9.00 -6.33 1.45
N CYS A 21 8.39 -6.28 2.64
CA CYS A 21 7.08 -6.89 2.91
C CYS A 21 6.10 -5.93 3.58
N SER A 22 6.45 -4.63 3.67
CA SER A 22 5.63 -3.68 4.42
C SER A 22 5.61 -2.31 3.80
N VAL A 23 4.47 -1.64 3.87
CA VAL A 23 4.28 -0.27 3.41
C VAL A 23 3.78 0.58 4.57
N LYS A 24 4.47 1.70 4.80
CA LYS A 24 4.05 2.71 5.77
C LYS A 24 3.18 3.74 5.07
N VAL A 25 1.93 3.88 5.52
CA VAL A 25 0.95 4.81 4.97
C VAL A 25 0.60 5.86 6.00
N VAL A 26 0.72 7.14 5.65
CA VAL A 26 0.42 8.27 6.54
C VAL A 26 -0.68 9.12 5.91
N GLY A 27 -1.71 9.47 6.67
CA GLY A 27 -2.85 10.22 6.16
C GLY A 27 -3.65 10.92 7.25
N PRO A 28 -4.56 11.83 6.86
CA PRO A 28 -5.48 12.47 7.79
C PRO A 28 -6.42 11.42 8.41
N PRO A 29 -6.88 11.62 9.66
CA PRO A 29 -7.90 10.79 10.29
C PRO A 29 -9.19 10.97 9.48
N PRO A 30 -9.74 9.88 8.92
CA PRO A 30 -10.79 9.15 9.64
C PRO A 30 -10.73 7.65 9.29
N ALA A 31 -10.11 6.84 10.13
CA ALA A 31 -9.74 5.50 9.73
C ALA A 31 -10.33 4.50 10.71
N ALA A 32 -11.38 3.80 10.29
CA ALA A 32 -11.83 2.56 10.90
C ALA A 32 -10.74 1.49 10.64
N VAL A 33 -9.54 1.76 11.14
CA VAL A 33 -8.35 0.94 11.00
C VAL A 33 -7.95 0.48 12.38
N SER A 34 -7.76 -0.83 12.49
CA SER A 34 -7.34 -1.49 13.71
C SER A 34 -6.24 -2.47 13.35
N GLU A 35 -5.39 -2.76 14.32
CA GLU A 35 -4.35 -3.78 14.17
C GLU A 35 -5.01 -5.15 13.91
N GLY A 36 -4.36 -5.95 13.07
CA GLY A 36 -4.86 -7.26 12.63
C GLY A 36 -5.93 -7.21 11.54
N MET A 37 -6.41 -6.03 11.13
CA MET A 37 -7.45 -5.95 10.11
C MET A 37 -6.89 -6.26 8.71
N ASP A 38 -7.56 -7.17 7.99
CA ASP A 38 -7.29 -7.47 6.58
C ASP A 38 -7.75 -6.32 5.69
N VAL A 39 -6.88 -5.94 4.75
CA VAL A 39 -7.10 -4.81 3.85
C VAL A 39 -6.61 -5.11 2.44
N TRP A 40 -7.21 -4.44 1.47
CA TRP A 40 -6.63 -4.28 0.14
C TRP A 40 -5.82 -2.99 0.09
N LEU A 41 -4.52 -3.10 -0.14
CA LEU A 41 -3.62 -1.97 -0.37
C LEU A 41 -3.62 -1.63 -1.87
N GLU A 42 -4.13 -0.45 -2.22
CA GLU A 42 -4.03 0.12 -3.56
C GLU A 42 -3.01 1.28 -3.56
N MET A 43 -1.91 1.14 -4.29
CA MET A 43 -0.85 2.14 -4.40
C MET A 43 -0.42 2.41 -5.84
N ARG A 44 0.11 3.61 -6.09
CA ARG A 44 0.69 3.97 -7.39
C ARG A 44 2.20 3.86 -7.27
N ILE A 45 2.80 3.02 -8.11
CA ILE A 45 4.25 2.85 -8.19
C ILE A 45 4.75 3.44 -9.52
N PRO A 46 5.83 4.24 -9.50
CA PRO A 46 6.49 4.65 -10.72
C PRO A 46 7.17 3.44 -11.36
N THR A 47 7.03 3.32 -12.66
CA THR A 47 7.70 2.30 -13.49
C THR A 47 8.52 3.02 -14.55
N ALA A 48 9.78 2.64 -14.71
CA ALA A 48 10.62 3.15 -15.78
C ALA A 48 10.10 2.63 -17.12
N GLY A 49 9.57 3.53 -17.95
CA GLY A 49 9.22 3.25 -19.34
C GLY A 49 10.24 3.87 -20.28
N ALA A 50 10.37 3.33 -21.49
CA ALA A 50 11.22 3.89 -22.55
C ALA A 50 10.85 5.35 -22.92
N SER A 51 9.62 5.77 -22.63
CA SER A 51 9.08 7.11 -22.89
C SER A 51 8.96 7.98 -21.64
N GLY A 52 9.70 7.68 -20.57
CA GLY A 52 9.63 8.38 -19.28
C GLY A 52 8.87 7.63 -18.18
N PRO A 53 8.72 8.24 -17.00
CA PRO A 53 8.12 7.59 -15.84
C PRO A 53 6.62 7.35 -16.06
N LYS A 54 6.22 6.08 -16.18
CA LYS A 54 4.81 5.67 -16.20
C LYS A 54 4.36 5.34 -14.77
N GLN A 55 3.09 5.53 -14.45
CA GLN A 55 2.53 5.11 -13.17
C GLN A 55 1.74 3.81 -13.35
N ARG A 56 2.06 2.78 -12.57
CA ARG A 56 1.26 1.56 -12.45
C ARG A 56 0.49 1.59 -11.15
N ARG A 57 -0.73 1.04 -11.15
CA ARG A 57 -1.49 0.76 -9.92
C ARG A 57 -1.19 -0.67 -9.47
N LEU A 58 -0.75 -0.81 -8.23
CA LEU A 58 -0.59 -2.07 -7.52
C LEU A 58 -1.78 -2.22 -6.57
N LYS A 59 -2.45 -3.38 -6.60
CA LYS A 59 -3.50 -3.75 -5.66
C LYS A 59 -3.15 -5.13 -5.09
N VAL A 60 -2.90 -5.19 -3.79
CA VAL A 60 -2.46 -6.41 -3.10
C VAL A 60 -3.22 -6.62 -1.79
N GLN A 61 -3.41 -7.86 -1.40
CA GLN A 61 -3.97 -8.19 -0.10
C GLN A 61 -2.90 -8.04 0.98
N ALA A 62 -3.29 -7.50 2.12
CA ALA A 62 -2.39 -7.18 3.22
C ALA A 62 -3.18 -7.14 4.54
N TYR A 63 -2.46 -6.99 5.65
CA TYR A 63 -3.07 -6.72 6.95
C TYR A 63 -2.39 -5.55 7.65
N ILE A 64 -3.12 -4.88 8.53
CA ILE A 64 -2.59 -3.77 9.32
C ILE A 64 -1.82 -4.33 10.50
N ARG A 65 -0.51 -4.11 10.52
CA ARG A 65 0.35 -4.57 11.62
C ARG A 65 0.34 -3.62 12.81
N ARG A 66 0.29 -2.31 12.55
CA ARG A 66 0.36 -1.27 13.58
C ARG A 66 -0.37 0.00 13.15
N VAL A 67 -1.02 0.66 14.10
CA VAL A 67 -1.61 2.00 13.93
C VAL A 67 -1.01 2.93 14.97
N THR A 68 -0.49 4.08 14.56
CA THR A 68 0.10 5.08 15.45
C THR A 68 -0.46 6.46 15.15
N ASP A 69 -0.86 7.18 16.19
CA ASP A 69 -1.27 8.58 16.09
C ASP A 69 -0.04 9.49 16.02
N ILE A 70 -0.04 10.40 15.06
CA ILE A 70 1.01 11.40 14.85
C ILE A 70 0.35 12.77 14.79
N GLY A 71 0.11 13.36 15.95
CA GLY A 71 -0.64 14.62 16.07
C GLY A 71 -2.04 14.50 15.47
N LYS A 72 -2.33 15.28 14.43
CA LYS A 72 -3.62 15.24 13.70
C LYS A 72 -3.66 14.21 12.57
N TRP A 73 -2.72 13.27 12.50
CA TRP A 73 -2.56 12.29 11.41
C TRP A 73 -2.46 10.88 11.98
N LYS A 74 -2.76 9.86 11.17
CA LYS A 74 -2.49 8.46 11.49
C LYS A 74 -1.38 7.91 10.60
N CYS A 75 -0.53 7.09 11.19
CA CYS A 75 0.46 6.27 10.53
C CYS A 75 0.07 4.80 10.66
N VAL A 76 -0.07 4.12 9.53
CA VAL A 76 -0.49 2.73 9.45
C VAL A 76 0.64 1.94 8.80
N ILE A 77 1.10 0.88 9.47
CA ILE A 77 2.06 -0.07 8.90
C ILE A 77 1.25 -1.24 8.35
N VAL A 78 1.35 -1.47 7.05
CA VAL A 78 0.62 -2.50 6.30
C VAL A 78 1.62 -3.57 5.89
N VAL A 79 1.37 -4.83 6.25
CA VAL A 79 2.22 -5.97 5.87
C VAL A 79 1.54 -6.75 4.75
N ILE A 80 2.29 -7.00 3.70
CA ILE A 80 1.81 -7.66 2.48
C ILE A 80 2.09 -9.14 2.63
N ALA A 81 1.05 -9.98 2.51
CA ALA A 81 1.21 -11.42 2.66
C ALA A 81 2.08 -11.99 1.51
N GLU A 82 3.02 -12.87 1.86
CA GLU A 82 4.13 -13.32 0.98
C GLU A 82 3.69 -13.95 -0.35
N ASN A 83 2.44 -14.40 -0.47
CA ASN A 83 1.94 -15.07 -1.69
C ASN A 83 1.46 -14.12 -2.80
N ASP A 84 1.31 -12.81 -2.54
CA ASP A 84 0.77 -11.85 -3.53
C ASP A 84 1.81 -10.87 -4.09
N PHE A 85 3.06 -10.92 -3.61
CA PHE A 85 4.15 -10.12 -4.16
C PHE A 85 4.76 -10.83 -5.36
N ALA A 86 4.03 -10.83 -6.47
CA ALA A 86 4.58 -11.37 -7.71
C ALA A 86 5.84 -10.55 -8.09
N PRO A 87 7.03 -11.15 -8.24
CA PRO A 87 8.30 -10.41 -8.42
C PRO A 87 8.33 -9.53 -9.68
N ASP A 88 7.53 -9.88 -10.68
CA ASP A 88 7.24 -9.13 -11.90
C ASP A 88 6.49 -7.80 -11.65
N LEU A 89 5.99 -7.57 -10.44
CA LEU A 89 5.42 -6.29 -10.01
C LEU A 89 6.50 -5.26 -9.65
N LEU A 90 7.71 -5.72 -9.29
CA LEU A 90 8.85 -4.89 -8.89
C LEU A 90 9.90 -4.72 -9.99
N ILE A 91 10.01 -5.71 -10.88
CA ILE A 91 10.95 -5.68 -11.98
C ILE A 91 10.26 -5.00 -13.16
N GLY A 92 10.85 -3.91 -13.66
CA GLY A 92 10.39 -3.24 -14.89
C GLY A 92 10.26 -4.21 -16.07
N PRO A 93 9.56 -3.81 -17.15
CA PRO A 93 9.20 -4.73 -18.23
C PRO A 93 10.43 -5.53 -18.71
N ARG A 94 10.33 -6.87 -18.65
CA ARG A 94 11.33 -7.75 -19.26
C ARG A 94 11.39 -7.40 -20.74
N ARG A 95 12.57 -6.96 -21.19
CA ARG A 95 12.87 -6.79 -22.62
C ARG A 95 12.82 -8.19 -23.25
N THR A 96 11.77 -8.47 -24.01
CA THR A 96 11.78 -9.48 -25.07
C THR A 96 12.48 -8.92 -26.29
#